data_AF-A0A2I1C2V8-F1
#
_entry.id   AF-A0A2I1C2V8-F1
#
_cell.length_a   1.000
_cell.length_b   1.000
_cell.length_c   1.000
_cell.angle_alpha   90.00
_cell.angle_beta   90.00
_cell.angle_gamma   90.00
#
_symmetry.space_group_name_H-M   'P 1'
#
loop_
_entity.id
_entity.type
_entity.pdbx_description
1 polymer ?
#
loop_
_entity_poly.entity_id
_entity_poly.type
_entity_poly.pdbx_seq_one_letter_code
_entity_poly.pdbx_strand_id
1 'polypeptide(L)'
;METLIDFMGGPATFEARLDTMFKPNLSVQNLGANGAGITTLMNIGNEPDFATPYLYNYINKQAKSVQMSRSLGLQYFKDAPYGVPGNSDAGAMNSWLVWQMLGIYPVVTQPVYLISSPWFPDLNMTVNGNQTLRIKATGLDQGYYVQSVKINGKEWTKNWFEHEELMVQGGTIEFELGSEIKHWETGSVPPSPGHVQL
;
A
#
# COMPACT_ATOMS: atom_id res chain seq x y z
N MET A 1 14.63 4.95 -2.40
CA MET A 1 13.84 5.93 -1.63
C MET A 1 14.70 6.74 -0.68
N GLU A 2 15.64 6.11 0.03
CA GLU A 2 16.56 6.77 0.98
C GLU A 2 17.18 8.08 0.47
N THR A 3 17.99 8.04 -0.60
CA THR A 3 18.58 9.27 -1.18
C THR A 3 17.56 10.32 -1.60
N LEU A 4 16.37 9.90 -2.07
CA LEU A 4 15.31 10.84 -2.43
C LEU A 4 14.76 11.55 -1.19
N ILE A 5 14.54 10.82 -0.10
CA ILE A 5 14.09 11.37 1.18
C ILE A 5 15.11 12.38 1.71
N ASP A 6 16.41 12.05 1.64
CA ASP A 6 17.48 12.95 2.05
C ASP A 6 17.52 14.23 1.20
N PHE A 7 17.45 14.11 -0.12
CA PHE A 7 17.38 15.26 -1.02
C PHE A 7 16.14 16.14 -0.81
N MET A 8 15.05 15.56 -0.31
CA MET A 8 13.86 16.33 0.06
C MET A 8 14.00 17.07 1.40
N GLY A 9 15.06 16.85 2.17
CA GLY A 9 15.28 17.46 3.50
C GLY A 9 14.98 16.52 4.67
N GLY A 10 14.97 15.21 4.42
CA GLY A 10 14.75 14.17 5.43
C GLY A 10 13.28 13.78 5.62
N PRO A 11 13.01 12.80 6.52
CA PRO A 11 11.70 12.16 6.64
C PRO A 11 10.53 13.10 6.90
N ALA A 12 10.72 14.14 7.71
CA ALA A 12 9.64 15.08 8.04
C ALA A 12 9.23 15.95 6.83
N THR A 13 10.20 16.43 6.05
CA THR A 13 9.89 17.21 4.84
C THR A 13 9.32 16.31 3.74
N PHE A 14 9.82 15.08 3.62
CA PHE A 14 9.25 14.07 2.74
C PHE A 14 7.78 13.79 3.08
N GLU A 15 7.48 13.55 4.36
CA GLU A 15 6.11 13.34 4.86
C GLU A 15 5.19 14.53 4.51
N ALA A 16 5.63 15.77 4.78
CA ALA A 16 4.82 16.96 4.49
C ALA A 16 4.55 17.18 2.99
N ARG A 17 5.52 16.85 2.13
CA ARG A 17 5.35 16.87 0.67
C ARG A 17 4.40 15.77 0.22
N LEU A 18 4.54 14.57 0.78
CA LEU A 18 3.65 13.45 0.48
C LEU A 18 2.22 13.72 0.96
N ASP A 19 2.01 14.28 2.15
CA ASP A 19 0.69 14.72 2.64
C ASP A 19 0.05 15.72 1.67
N THR A 20 0.85 16.58 1.04
CA THR A 20 0.37 17.57 0.06
C THR A 20 -0.15 16.90 -1.21
N MET A 21 0.36 15.73 -1.59
CA MET A 21 -0.12 15.00 -2.77
C MET A 21 -1.61 14.62 -2.68
N PHE A 22 -2.12 14.44 -1.46
CA PHE A 22 -3.49 14.02 -1.18
C PHE A 22 -4.43 15.17 -0.80
N LYS A 23 -3.96 16.42 -0.83
CA LYS A 23 -4.82 17.58 -0.54
C LYS A 23 -5.74 17.87 -1.75
N PRO A 24 -7.05 18.04 -1.53
CA PRO A 24 -7.98 18.34 -2.61
C PRO A 24 -7.72 19.72 -3.22
N ASN A 25 -8.18 19.90 -4.46
CA ASN A 25 -8.12 21.16 -5.21
C ASN A 25 -6.70 21.68 -5.50
N LEU A 26 -5.71 20.79 -5.57
CA LEU A 26 -4.34 21.13 -5.97
C LEU A 26 -4.00 20.66 -7.39
N SER A 27 -4.77 19.72 -7.95
CA SER A 27 -4.64 19.33 -9.36
C SER A 27 -5.25 20.37 -10.28
N VAL A 28 -4.56 20.61 -11.39
CA VAL A 28 -5.04 21.40 -12.53
C VAL A 28 -5.45 20.51 -13.71
N GLN A 29 -5.42 19.18 -13.55
CA GLN A 29 -5.80 18.25 -14.62
C GLN A 29 -7.32 18.21 -14.78
N ASN A 30 -7.80 18.46 -16.00
CA ASN A 30 -9.19 18.26 -16.39
C ASN A 30 -9.23 17.16 -17.46
N LEU A 31 -9.63 15.96 -17.07
CA LEU A 31 -9.75 14.79 -17.96
C LEU A 31 -11.14 14.67 -18.61
N GLY A 32 -11.98 15.72 -18.49
CA GLY A 32 -13.32 15.78 -19.06
C GLY A 32 -14.25 14.68 -18.53
N ALA A 33 -15.19 14.23 -19.36
CA ALA A 33 -16.17 13.19 -19.00
C ALA A 33 -15.54 11.83 -18.67
N ASN A 34 -14.30 11.59 -19.08
CA ASN A 34 -13.55 10.36 -18.81
C ASN A 34 -12.71 10.44 -17.52
N GLY A 35 -12.71 11.59 -16.83
CA GLY A 35 -11.97 11.79 -15.59
C GLY A 35 -12.78 11.40 -14.36
N ALA A 36 -12.17 10.70 -13.41
CA ALA A 36 -12.79 10.37 -12.11
C ALA A 36 -12.98 11.57 -11.16
N GLY A 37 -12.87 12.81 -11.65
CA GLY A 37 -13.01 14.01 -10.82
C GLY A 37 -11.96 14.13 -9.71
N ILE A 38 -10.77 13.58 -9.93
CA ILE A 38 -9.67 13.63 -8.96
C ILE A 38 -9.08 15.04 -8.92
N THR A 39 -9.17 15.70 -7.75
CA THR A 39 -8.69 17.07 -7.54
C THR A 39 -7.39 17.15 -6.76
N THR A 40 -6.85 16.01 -6.34
CA THR A 40 -5.55 15.86 -5.65
C THR A 40 -4.42 15.75 -6.66
N LEU A 41 -3.19 16.11 -6.27
CA LEU A 41 -2.02 15.95 -7.16
C LEU A 41 -1.76 14.48 -7.48
N MET A 42 -1.96 13.59 -6.50
CA MET A 42 -1.97 12.15 -6.72
C MET A 42 -3.23 11.77 -7.49
N ASN A 43 -3.07 11.10 -8.63
CA ASN A 43 -4.15 10.64 -9.50
C ASN A 43 -4.16 9.12 -9.57
N ILE A 44 -5.02 8.48 -8.76
CA ILE A 44 -5.16 7.02 -8.77
C ILE A 44 -5.72 6.48 -10.09
N GLY A 45 -6.25 7.33 -10.97
CA GLY A 45 -6.67 6.95 -12.31
C GLY A 45 -5.53 6.77 -13.32
N ASN A 46 -4.26 6.84 -12.90
CA ASN A 46 -3.10 6.70 -13.78
C ASN A 46 -1.92 5.98 -13.06
N GLU A 47 -1.19 5.15 -13.80
CA GLU A 47 -0.15 4.24 -13.28
C GLU A 47 1.01 4.91 -12.52
N PRO A 48 1.50 6.11 -12.90
CA PRO A 48 2.63 6.73 -12.22
C PRO A 48 2.41 6.95 -10.72
N ASP A 49 1.15 7.07 -10.29
CA ASP A 49 0.78 7.36 -8.90
C ASP A 49 0.43 6.12 -8.06
N PHE A 50 0.44 4.92 -8.65
CA PHE A 50 0.03 3.70 -7.96
C PHE A 50 0.83 3.42 -6.69
N ALA A 51 2.12 3.75 -6.68
CA ALA A 51 3.00 3.56 -5.53
C ALA A 51 2.92 4.71 -4.51
N THR A 52 2.35 5.87 -4.87
CA THR A 52 2.37 7.10 -4.07
C THR A 52 1.83 6.91 -2.64
N PRO A 53 0.68 6.24 -2.40
CA PRO A 53 0.17 5.99 -1.05
C PRO A 53 1.14 5.18 -0.19
N TYR A 54 1.95 4.31 -0.78
CA TYR A 54 2.82 3.39 -0.05
C TYR A 54 4.17 3.98 0.29
N LEU A 55 4.47 5.19 -0.19
CA LEU A 55 5.73 5.86 0.10
C LEU A 55 5.92 6.15 1.60
N TYR A 56 4.85 6.22 2.38
CA TYR A 56 4.93 6.34 3.84
C TYR A 56 5.56 5.10 4.51
N ASN A 57 5.55 3.92 3.89
CA ASN A 57 6.26 2.74 4.43
C ASN A 57 7.77 3.00 4.53
N TYR A 58 8.34 3.79 3.61
CA TYR A 58 9.77 4.14 3.60
C TYR A 58 10.20 5.14 4.68
N ILE A 59 9.26 5.62 5.51
CA ILE A 59 9.53 6.45 6.67
C ILE A 59 8.82 5.93 7.94
N ASN A 60 8.46 4.64 7.98
CA ASN A 60 7.73 4.00 9.10
C ASN A 60 6.46 4.77 9.51
N LYS A 61 5.65 5.13 8.51
CA LYS A 61 4.33 5.74 8.67
C LYS A 61 3.24 4.87 8.01
N GLN A 62 3.30 3.56 8.22
CA GLN A 62 2.46 2.57 7.52
C GLN A 62 0.96 2.84 7.70
N ALA A 63 0.53 3.34 8.86
CA ALA A 63 -0.86 3.73 9.09
C ALA A 63 -1.35 4.79 8.08
N LYS A 64 -0.50 5.73 7.65
CA LYS A 64 -0.84 6.70 6.59
C LYS A 64 -0.96 6.03 5.23
N SER A 65 -0.10 5.05 4.91
CA SER A 65 -0.26 4.25 3.69
C SER A 65 -1.62 3.57 3.65
N VAL A 66 -1.99 2.89 4.73
CA VAL A 66 -3.29 2.22 4.86
C VAL A 66 -4.44 3.20 4.70
N GLN A 67 -4.38 4.34 5.38
CA GLN A 67 -5.42 5.37 5.32
C GLN A 67 -5.61 5.87 3.88
N MET A 68 -4.54 6.34 3.24
CA MET A 68 -4.61 6.90 1.90
C MET A 68 -5.05 5.86 0.89
N SER A 69 -4.43 4.68 0.92
CA SER A 69 -4.68 3.65 -0.07
C SER A 69 -6.12 3.09 0.02
N ARG A 70 -6.64 2.90 1.24
CA ARG A 70 -8.03 2.48 1.46
C ARG A 70 -9.03 3.56 1.09
N SER A 71 -8.78 4.83 1.43
CA SER A 71 -9.63 5.95 1.01
C SER A 71 -9.77 6.02 -0.51
N LEU A 72 -8.67 5.85 -1.25
CA LEU A 72 -8.69 5.83 -2.70
C LEU A 72 -9.49 4.66 -3.28
N GLY A 73 -9.25 3.45 -2.75
CA GLY A 73 -10.01 2.26 -3.15
C GLY A 73 -11.52 2.46 -2.99
N LEU A 74 -11.95 2.94 -1.82
CA LEU A 74 -13.37 3.16 -1.50
C LEU A 74 -14.01 4.32 -2.28
N GLN A 75 -13.25 5.38 -2.54
CA GLN A 75 -13.77 6.58 -3.21
C GLN A 75 -13.95 6.37 -4.71
N TYR A 76 -13.00 5.68 -5.34
CA TYR A 76 -12.83 5.71 -6.79
C TYR A 76 -13.19 4.40 -7.50
N PHE A 77 -13.25 3.28 -6.79
CA PHE A 77 -13.64 1.99 -7.36
C PHE A 77 -15.06 1.61 -6.95
N LYS A 78 -15.85 1.12 -7.92
CA LYS A 78 -17.26 0.75 -7.72
C LYS A 78 -17.61 -0.49 -8.53
N ASP A 79 -18.51 -1.30 -8.00
CA ASP A 79 -19.15 -2.39 -8.76
C ASP A 79 -20.30 -1.84 -9.60
N ALA A 80 -19.96 -1.06 -10.62
CA ALA A 80 -20.91 -0.41 -11.53
C ALA A 80 -20.24 -0.08 -12.87
N PRO A 81 -21.03 0.19 -13.94
CA PRO A 81 -20.49 0.80 -15.16
C PRO A 81 -19.69 2.06 -14.82
N TYR A 82 -18.53 2.23 -15.46
CA TYR A 82 -17.58 3.33 -15.16
C TYR A 82 -17.06 3.33 -13.71
N GLY A 83 -17.03 2.17 -13.05
CA GLY A 83 -16.56 1.99 -11.68
C GLY A 83 -15.05 1.90 -11.51
N VAL A 84 -14.26 2.28 -12.52
CA VAL A 84 -12.79 2.32 -12.48
C VAL A 84 -12.36 3.77 -12.75
N PRO A 85 -11.41 4.35 -11.98
CA PRO A 85 -11.13 5.79 -12.02
C PRO A 85 -10.37 6.30 -13.24
N GLY A 86 -10.03 5.43 -14.18
CA GLY A 86 -9.29 5.73 -15.38
C GLY A 86 -9.34 4.54 -16.32
N ASN A 87 -8.40 4.48 -17.26
CA ASN A 87 -8.25 3.30 -18.09
C ASN A 87 -7.88 2.09 -17.22
N SER A 88 -8.42 0.92 -17.56
CA SER A 88 -8.02 -0.33 -16.88
C SER A 88 -6.57 -0.72 -17.21
N ASP A 89 -6.09 -0.29 -18.38
CA ASP A 89 -4.74 -0.51 -18.92
C ASP A 89 -4.27 -1.96 -18.73
N ALA A 90 -4.97 -2.84 -19.44
CA ALA A 90 -4.75 -4.29 -19.44
C ALA A 90 -4.78 -4.93 -18.03
N GLY A 91 -5.52 -4.32 -17.09
CA GLY A 91 -5.69 -4.83 -15.73
C GLY A 91 -4.72 -4.23 -14.71
N ALA A 92 -3.90 -3.25 -15.07
CA ALA A 92 -3.01 -2.56 -14.13
C ALA A 92 -3.79 -1.95 -12.95
N MET A 93 -4.84 -1.20 -13.27
CA MET A 93 -5.74 -0.55 -12.30
C MET A 93 -6.48 -1.55 -11.41
N ASN A 94 -6.98 -2.63 -12.03
CA ASN A 94 -7.69 -3.70 -11.33
C ASN A 94 -6.75 -4.45 -10.38
N SER A 95 -5.53 -4.73 -10.84
CA SER A 95 -4.51 -5.38 -10.01
C SER A 95 -4.13 -4.52 -8.82
N TRP A 96 -4.04 -3.19 -8.98
CA TRP A 96 -3.81 -2.28 -7.86
C TRP A 96 -4.88 -2.46 -6.76
N LEU A 97 -6.16 -2.49 -7.14
CA LEU A 97 -7.26 -2.69 -6.19
C LEU A 97 -7.18 -4.06 -5.50
N VAL A 98 -6.86 -5.13 -6.25
CA VAL A 98 -6.69 -6.47 -5.67
C VAL A 98 -5.57 -6.48 -4.63
N TRP A 99 -4.43 -5.86 -4.92
CA TRP A 99 -3.34 -5.73 -3.93
C TRP A 99 -3.76 -4.96 -2.68
N GLN A 100 -4.54 -3.87 -2.82
CA GLN A 100 -5.14 -3.19 -1.66
C GLN A 100 -5.99 -4.13 -0.82
N MET A 101 -6.86 -4.91 -1.48
CA MET A 101 -7.78 -5.83 -0.82
C MET A 101 -7.06 -6.95 -0.07
N LEU A 102 -5.95 -7.43 -0.63
CA LEU A 102 -5.06 -8.41 0.02
C LEU A 102 -4.30 -7.80 1.21
N GLY A 103 -4.17 -6.48 1.28
CA GLY A 103 -3.44 -5.80 2.35
C GLY A 103 -1.92 -5.83 2.18
N ILE A 104 -1.42 -6.08 0.98
CA ILE A 104 0.00 -6.11 0.63
C ILE A 104 0.22 -5.52 -0.76
N TYR A 105 1.38 -4.90 -1.02
CA TYR A 105 1.67 -4.24 -2.30
C TYR A 105 3.05 -4.58 -2.84
N PRO A 106 3.17 -5.10 -4.08
CA PRO A 106 4.46 -5.41 -4.69
C PRO A 106 5.19 -4.14 -5.14
N VAL A 107 6.45 -3.99 -4.75
CA VAL A 107 7.31 -2.93 -5.27
C VAL A 107 7.82 -3.37 -6.65
N VAL A 108 7.47 -2.60 -7.68
CA VAL A 108 7.84 -2.89 -9.07
C VAL A 108 9.37 -3.06 -9.18
N THR A 109 9.81 -4.11 -9.90
CA THR A 109 11.22 -4.50 -10.10
C THR A 109 12.02 -4.86 -8.83
N GLN A 110 11.38 -5.08 -7.68
CA GLN A 110 12.06 -5.48 -6.44
C GLN A 110 11.40 -6.73 -5.83
N PRO A 111 12.17 -7.60 -5.15
CA PRO A 111 11.63 -8.74 -4.43
C PRO A 111 11.04 -8.31 -3.06
N VAL A 112 10.30 -7.20 -3.03
CA VAL A 112 9.80 -6.56 -1.80
C VAL A 112 8.30 -6.33 -1.90
N TYR A 113 7.61 -6.65 -0.82
CA TYR A 113 6.18 -6.41 -0.66
C TYR A 113 5.96 -5.52 0.56
N LEU A 114 5.26 -4.41 0.37
CA LEU A 114 4.90 -3.48 1.43
C LEU A 114 3.64 -3.98 2.13
N ILE A 115 3.63 -3.92 3.46
CA ILE A 115 2.48 -4.31 4.27
C ILE A 115 1.52 -3.12 4.37
N SER A 116 0.27 -3.36 4.01
CA SER A 116 -0.88 -2.47 4.17
C SER A 116 -1.87 -3.11 5.16
N SER A 117 -3.16 -3.11 4.86
CA SER A 117 -4.21 -3.68 5.72
C SER A 117 -5.24 -4.42 4.87
N PRO A 118 -5.50 -5.71 5.14
CA PRO A 118 -6.41 -6.53 4.34
C PRO A 118 -7.86 -6.08 4.50
N TRP A 119 -8.70 -6.38 3.51
CA TRP A 119 -10.13 -6.02 3.50
C TRP A 119 -11.04 -7.13 3.98
N PHE A 120 -10.51 -8.34 4.13
CA PHE A 120 -11.26 -9.54 4.49
C PHE A 120 -10.56 -10.28 5.65
N PRO A 121 -11.33 -10.99 6.49
CA PRO A 121 -10.78 -11.64 7.68
C PRO A 121 -9.92 -12.87 7.37
N ASP A 122 -10.13 -13.52 6.22
CA ASP A 122 -9.38 -14.72 5.84
C ASP A 122 -9.37 -14.85 4.31
N LEU A 123 -8.17 -14.90 3.73
CA LEU A 123 -7.95 -15.03 2.29
C LEU A 123 -6.87 -16.09 2.05
N ASN A 124 -7.05 -16.89 1.01
CA ASN A 124 -6.02 -17.77 0.49
C ASN A 124 -5.64 -17.32 -0.93
N MET A 125 -4.34 -17.20 -1.18
CA MET A 125 -3.77 -16.91 -2.49
C MET A 125 -2.82 -18.04 -2.87
N THR A 126 -3.04 -18.65 -4.03
CA THR A 126 -2.07 -19.60 -4.59
C THR A 126 -0.84 -18.83 -5.07
N VAL A 127 0.33 -19.22 -4.57
CA VAL A 127 1.63 -18.64 -4.89
C VAL A 127 2.60 -19.73 -5.33
N ASN A 128 3.62 -19.37 -6.10
CA ASN A 128 4.64 -20.30 -6.61
C ASN A 128 4.07 -21.62 -7.19
N GLY A 129 2.98 -21.50 -7.97
CA GLY A 129 2.32 -22.63 -8.64
C GLY A 129 1.32 -23.41 -7.78
N ASN A 130 1.75 -23.92 -6.62
CA ASN A 130 0.91 -24.80 -5.77
C ASN A 130 0.99 -24.50 -4.26
N GLN A 131 1.80 -23.52 -3.87
CA GLN A 131 1.90 -23.10 -2.47
C GLN A 131 0.74 -22.16 -2.13
N THR A 132 0.43 -22.04 -0.85
CA THR A 132 -0.65 -21.17 -0.38
C THR A 132 -0.10 -20.12 0.55
N LEU A 133 -0.33 -18.85 0.21
CA LEU A 133 -0.25 -17.75 1.16
C LEU A 133 -1.63 -17.53 1.76
N ARG A 134 -1.75 -17.71 3.08
CA ARG A 134 -2.95 -17.36 3.83
C ARG A 134 -2.78 -16.00 4.51
N ILE A 135 -3.73 -15.11 4.30
CA ILE A 135 -3.79 -13.78 4.91
C ILE A 135 -4.96 -13.79 5.89
N LYS A 136 -4.70 -13.59 7.18
CA LYS A 136 -5.72 -13.58 8.23
C LYS A 136 -5.76 -12.23 8.93
N ALA A 137 -6.94 -11.76 9.26
CA ALA A 137 -7.13 -10.53 10.02
C ALA A 137 -8.18 -10.68 11.11
N THR A 138 -7.84 -10.21 12.31
CA THR A 138 -8.77 -10.03 13.43
C THR A 138 -8.99 -8.53 13.69
N GLY A 139 -10.10 -8.16 14.34
CA GLY A 139 -10.39 -6.76 14.68
C GLY A 139 -10.84 -5.87 13.52
N LEU A 140 -11.15 -6.44 12.35
CA LEU A 140 -11.70 -5.72 11.19
C LEU A 140 -13.01 -4.98 11.49
N ASP A 141 -13.79 -5.48 12.45
CA ASP A 141 -15.02 -4.86 12.96
C ASP A 141 -14.76 -3.61 13.80
N GLN A 142 -13.56 -3.47 14.36
CA GLN A 142 -13.14 -2.34 15.17
C GLN A 142 -12.50 -1.25 14.31
N GLY A 143 -11.76 -1.65 13.27
CA GLY A 143 -11.13 -0.72 12.35
C GLY A 143 -10.15 -1.42 11.42
N TYR A 144 -9.38 -0.61 10.71
CA TYR A 144 -8.50 -1.09 9.65
C TYR A 144 -7.03 -0.72 9.85
N TYR A 145 -6.67 -0.08 10.96
CA TYR A 145 -5.27 0.22 11.27
C TYR A 145 -4.61 -1.02 11.85
N VAL A 146 -3.42 -1.35 11.34
CA VAL A 146 -2.64 -2.49 11.80
C VAL A 146 -2.10 -2.21 13.21
N GLN A 147 -2.29 -3.18 14.10
CA GLN A 147 -1.87 -3.13 15.50
C GLN A 147 -0.68 -4.03 15.80
N SER A 148 -0.60 -5.16 15.09
CA SER A 148 0.51 -6.10 15.09
C SER A 148 0.44 -6.98 13.84
N VAL A 149 1.58 -7.55 13.45
CA VAL A 149 1.66 -8.54 12.36
C VAL A 149 2.50 -9.71 12.82
N LYS A 150 2.07 -10.92 12.43
CA LYS A 150 2.88 -12.13 12.53
C LYS A 150 3.06 -12.77 11.17
N ILE A 151 4.27 -13.26 10.92
CA ILE A 151 4.57 -14.09 9.74
C ILE A 151 4.95 -15.48 10.23
N ASN A 152 4.19 -16.50 9.81
CA ASN A 152 4.36 -17.89 10.22
C ASN A 152 4.45 -18.05 11.75
N GLY A 153 3.57 -17.34 12.47
CA GLY A 153 3.49 -17.34 13.94
C GLY A 153 4.56 -16.51 14.66
N LYS A 154 5.51 -15.90 13.94
CA LYS A 154 6.56 -15.05 14.54
C LYS A 154 6.17 -13.58 14.47
N GLU A 155 6.41 -12.86 15.56
CA GLU A 155 6.22 -11.40 15.60
C GLU A 155 7.02 -10.72 14.47
N TRP A 156 6.37 -9.77 13.80
CA TRP A 156 6.92 -9.04 12.68
C TRP A 156 6.92 -7.55 12.98
N THR A 157 8.08 -6.90 12.82
CA THR A 157 8.24 -5.46 13.13
C THR A 157 8.58 -4.62 11.90
N LYS A 158 8.87 -5.25 10.75
CA LYS A 158 9.07 -4.57 9.46
C LYS A 158 7.71 -4.31 8.81
N ASN A 159 7.47 -3.14 8.24
CA ASN A 159 6.25 -2.86 7.47
C ASN A 159 6.31 -3.38 6.02
N TRP A 160 7.10 -4.42 5.79
CA TRP A 160 7.38 -5.04 4.50
C TRP A 160 7.95 -6.45 4.71
N PHE A 161 8.00 -7.25 3.64
CA PHE A 161 8.64 -8.55 3.61
C PHE A 161 9.27 -8.81 2.23
N GLU A 162 10.24 -9.72 2.18
CA GLU A 162 10.91 -10.17 0.96
C GLU A 162 10.13 -11.27 0.25
N HIS A 163 10.27 -11.35 -1.07
CA HIS A 163 9.57 -12.34 -1.90
C HIS A 163 9.75 -13.78 -1.38
N GLU A 164 10.95 -14.15 -0.94
CA GLU A 164 11.23 -15.50 -0.42
C GLU A 164 10.46 -15.84 0.86
N GLU A 165 10.10 -14.83 1.67
CA GLU A 165 9.49 -15.04 2.99
C GLU A 165 8.06 -15.61 2.91
N LEU A 166 7.30 -15.26 1.85
CA LEU A 166 5.89 -15.65 1.73
C LEU A 166 5.48 -16.07 0.30
N MET A 167 6.12 -15.56 -0.74
CA MET A 167 5.66 -15.78 -2.13
C MET A 167 6.25 -17.04 -2.75
N VAL A 168 7.40 -17.52 -2.26
CA VAL A 168 8.03 -18.76 -2.72
C VAL A 168 7.50 -19.96 -1.93
N GLN A 169 7.52 -19.88 -0.59
CA GLN A 169 7.18 -21.02 0.27
C GLN A 169 5.68 -21.08 0.61
N GLY A 170 4.93 -20.00 0.35
CA GLY A 170 3.62 -19.81 0.97
C GLY A 170 3.77 -19.49 2.46
N GLY A 171 2.74 -19.80 3.24
CA GLY A 171 2.74 -19.58 4.68
C GLY A 171 1.54 -18.77 5.13
N THR A 172 1.65 -18.13 6.29
CA THR A 172 0.59 -17.30 6.84
C THR A 172 1.12 -15.94 7.28
N ILE A 173 0.42 -14.89 6.90
CA ILE A 173 0.54 -13.55 7.49
C ILE A 173 -0.74 -13.26 8.27
N GLU A 174 -0.58 -12.90 9.54
CA GLU A 174 -1.68 -12.64 10.48
C GLU A 174 -1.62 -11.19 10.93
N PHE A 175 -2.73 -10.49 10.76
CA PHE A 175 -2.92 -9.10 11.13
C PHE A 175 -3.84 -9.00 12.34
N GLU A 176 -3.45 -8.21 13.33
CA GLU A 176 -4.37 -7.68 14.33
C GLU A 176 -4.71 -6.25 13.93
N LEU A 177 -6.00 -5.94 13.73
CA LEU A 177 -6.46 -4.61 13.33
C LEU A 177 -7.23 -3.92 14.47
N GLY A 178 -7.35 -2.59 14.38
CA GLY A 178 -8.04 -1.77 15.35
C GLY A 178 -8.44 -0.40 14.81
N SER A 179 -9.16 0.37 15.64
CA SER A 179 -9.67 1.71 15.30
C SER A 179 -8.61 2.80 15.36
N GLU A 180 -7.58 2.62 16.17
CA GLU A 180 -6.57 3.64 16.47
C GLU A 180 -5.30 3.46 15.64
N ILE A 181 -4.68 4.58 15.27
CA ILE A 181 -3.35 4.57 14.69
C ILE A 181 -2.35 4.08 15.75
N LYS A 182 -1.61 3.03 15.41
CA LYS A 182 -0.52 2.50 16.24
C LYS A 182 0.75 2.39 15.41
N HIS A 183 1.87 2.85 15.98
CA HIS A 183 3.19 2.64 15.41
C HIS A 183 3.72 1.27 15.84
N TRP A 184 3.20 0.23 15.18
CA TRP A 184 3.57 -1.17 15.45
C TRP A 184 4.88 -1.53 14.75
N GLU A 185 5.16 -0.90 13.61
CA GLU A 185 6.39 -1.06 12.87
C GLU A 185 7.54 -0.37 13.60
N THR A 186 8.52 -1.17 14.01
CA THR A 186 9.72 -0.70 14.73
C THR A 186 11.00 -1.24 14.09
N GLY A 187 10.88 -2.08 13.06
CA GLY A 187 11.98 -2.60 12.26
C GLY A 187 12.46 -1.58 11.23
N SER A 188 13.45 -2.01 10.44
CA SER A 188 13.99 -1.23 9.34
C SER A 188 12.92 -0.96 8.27
N VAL A 189 13.01 0.23 7.66
CA VAL A 189 12.25 0.58 6.45
C VAL A 189 12.61 -0.36 5.28
N PRO A 190 11.80 -0.43 4.21
CA PRO A 190 12.12 -1.24 3.04
C PRO A 190 13.45 -0.82 2.39
N PRO A 191 14.18 -1.76 1.77
CA PRO A 191 15.48 -1.48 1.17
C PRO A 191 15.36 -0.46 0.03
N SER A 192 16.42 0.32 -0.17
CA SER A 192 16.53 1.28 -1.27
C SER A 192 17.72 0.90 -2.17
N PRO A 193 17.63 -0.16 -3.00
CA PRO A 193 18.79 -0.70 -3.72
C PRO A 193 19.50 0.28 -4.68
N GLY A 194 18.82 1.33 -5.13
CA GLY A 194 19.39 2.40 -5.98
C GLY A 194 19.81 3.67 -5.21
N HIS A 195 20.06 3.61 -3.91
CA HIS A 195 20.53 4.77 -3.15
C HIS A 195 22.01 5.06 -3.45
N VAL A 196 22.36 6.34 -3.46
CA VAL A 196 23.75 6.79 -3.54
C VAL A 196 24.35 6.70 -2.14
N GLN A 197 25.43 5.94 -1.98
CA GLN A 197 26.31 6.03 -0.82
C GLN A 197 27.37 7.09 -1.15
N LEU A 198 27.30 8.24 -0.47
CA LEU A 198 28.27 9.33 -0.60
C LEU A 198 29.42 9.18 0.38
#